data_AF-A0A8S3JP40-F1
#
_entry.id   AF-A0A8S3JP40-F1
#
_cell.length_a   1.000
_cell.length_b   1.000
_cell.length_c   1.000
_cell.angle_alpha   90.00
_cell.angle_beta   90.00
_cell.angle_gamma   90.00
#
_symmetry.space_group_name_H-M   'P 1'
#
loop_
_entity.id
_entity.type
_entity.pdbx_description
1 polymer ?
#
loop_
_entity_poly.entity_id
_entity_poly.type
_entity_poly.pdbx_seq_one_letter_code
_entity_poly.pdbx_strand_id
1 'polypeptide(L)'
;MFAISVSSLFFYHLYLSGKNRTTLESFRAPIFSDGPQKDGFNLGYKQNFQEIFGKTLLAAIIPIWTTRGDGVHYQVNSLLLGGLQQQQQFGGV
;
A
#
# COMPACT_ATOMS: atom_id res chain seq x y z
N MET A 1 1.84 29.31 11.66
CA MET A 1 1.59 28.96 10.24
C MET A 1 2.20 27.61 9.87
N PHE A 2 3.52 27.43 9.97
CA PHE A 2 4.22 26.20 9.54
C PHE A 2 3.73 24.90 10.23
N ALA A 3 3.54 24.92 11.56
CA ALA A 3 3.13 23.72 12.28
C ALA A 3 1.78 23.17 11.82
N ILE A 4 0.82 24.04 11.51
CA ILE A 4 -0.53 23.63 11.09
C ILE A 4 -0.50 23.00 9.70
N SER A 5 0.24 23.60 8.76
CA SER A 5 0.38 23.05 7.40
C SER A 5 1.16 21.74 7.37
N VAL A 6 2.22 21.61 8.18
CA VAL A 6 2.97 20.33 8.27
C VAL A 6 2.14 19.26 8.95
N SER A 7 1.37 19.61 9.99
CA SER A 7 0.51 18.65 10.69
C SER A 7 -0.56 18.08 9.75
N SER A 8 -1.24 18.90 8.95
CA SER A 8 -2.25 18.41 8.01
C SER A 8 -1.65 17.47 6.96
N LEU A 9 -0.48 17.81 6.43
CA LEU A 9 0.24 16.95 5.48
C LEU A 9 0.68 15.64 6.15
N PHE A 10 1.22 15.71 7.38
CA PHE A 10 1.67 14.56 8.13
C PHE A 10 0.53 13.56 8.38
N PHE A 11 -0.63 14.01 8.86
CA PHE A 11 -1.77 13.12 9.10
C PHE A 11 -2.32 12.50 7.82
N TYR A 12 -2.32 13.27 6.72
CA TYR A 12 -2.72 12.74 5.42
C TYR A 12 -1.77 11.62 4.96
N HIS A 13 -0.45 11.81 5.10
CA HIS A 13 0.52 10.76 4.77
C HIS A 13 0.44 9.57 5.72
N LEU A 14 0.15 9.77 7.01
CA LEU A 14 -0.06 8.66 7.94
C LEU A 14 -1.26 7.79 7.53
N TYR A 15 -2.35 8.42 7.06
CA TYR A 15 -3.50 7.71 6.50
C TYR A 15 -3.14 6.94 5.22
N LEU A 16 -2.39 7.55 4.31
CA LEU A 16 -1.91 6.91 3.08
C LEU A 16 -1.01 5.70 3.37
N SER A 17 -0.03 5.85 4.25
CA SER A 17 0.86 4.78 4.71
C SER A 17 0.08 3.63 5.36
N GLY A 18 -0.98 3.93 6.12
CA GLY A 18 -1.84 2.93 6.73
C GLY A 18 -2.64 2.10 5.72
N LYS A 19 -2.93 2.65 4.53
CA LYS A 19 -3.65 1.97 3.45
C LYS A 19 -2.77 1.41 2.34
N ASN A 20 -1.46 1.57 2.46
CA ASN A 20 -0.47 1.26 1.42
C ASN A 20 -0.81 1.93 0.08
N ARG A 21 -1.09 3.24 0.13
CA ARG A 21 -1.42 4.03 -1.06
C ARG A 21 -0.45 5.19 -1.17
N THR A 22 0.06 5.40 -2.37
CA THR A 22 0.84 6.60 -2.69
C THR A 22 -0.09 7.80 -2.93
N THR A 23 0.47 9.01 -2.93
CA THR A 23 -0.28 10.22 -3.25
C THR A 23 -0.90 10.14 -4.66
N LEU A 24 -0.18 9.61 -5.66
CA LEU A 24 -0.72 9.44 -7.01
C LEU A 24 -1.87 8.44 -7.06
N GLU A 25 -1.73 7.31 -6.37
CA GLU A 25 -2.79 6.28 -6.31
C GLU A 25 -4.04 6.78 -5.56
N SER A 26 -3.88 7.75 -4.67
CA SER A 26 -5.01 8.39 -3.99
C SER A 26 -5.87 9.23 -4.95
N PHE A 27 -5.24 9.86 -5.96
CA PHE A 27 -5.93 10.61 -7.01
C PHE A 27 -6.51 9.67 -8.07
N ARG A 28 -5.74 8.67 -8.48
CA ARG A 28 -6.13 7.71 -9.52
C ARG A 28 -5.86 6.28 -9.06
N ALA A 29 -6.93 5.51 -8.91
CA ALA A 29 -6.83 4.12 -8.52
C ALA A 29 -5.97 3.33 -9.52
N PRO A 30 -5.05 2.46 -9.05
CA PRO A 30 -4.34 1.54 -9.91
C PRO A 30 -5.34 0.57 -10.57
N ILE A 31 -5.08 0.23 -11.83
CA ILE A 31 -5.94 -0.64 -12.63
C ILE A 31 -5.30 -2.02 -12.63
N PHE A 32 -6.01 -2.98 -12.03
CA PHE A 32 -5.66 -4.40 -12.08
C PHE A 32 -6.42 -5.07 -13.23
N SER A 33 -6.17 -6.36 -13.45
CA SER A 33 -6.83 -7.11 -14.53
C SER A 33 -8.37 -7.13 -14.40
N ASP A 34 -8.89 -7.02 -13.17
CA ASP A 34 -10.33 -6.96 -12.86
C ASP A 34 -10.89 -5.53 -12.79
N GLY A 35 -10.06 -4.52 -13.08
CA GLY A 35 -10.44 -3.11 -13.13
C GLY A 35 -9.79 -2.22 -12.04
N PRO A 36 -10.26 -0.97 -11.90
CA PRO A 36 -9.67 0.00 -10.98
C PRO A 36 -9.92 -0.36 -9.51
N GLN A 37 -8.84 -0.55 -8.73
CA GLN A 37 -8.95 -0.96 -7.33
C GLN A 37 -8.11 -0.10 -6.39
N LYS A 38 -8.79 0.67 -5.54
CA LYS A 38 -8.11 1.57 -4.59
C LYS A 38 -7.40 0.83 -3.44
N ASP A 39 -7.80 -0.39 -3.15
CA ASP A 39 -7.24 -1.23 -2.08
C ASP A 39 -6.37 -2.37 -2.62
N GLY A 40 -5.87 -2.20 -3.85
CA GLY A 40 -5.00 -3.14 -4.56
C GLY A 40 -3.84 -3.70 -3.75
N PHE A 41 -3.12 -2.80 -3.09
CA PHE A 41 -1.91 -3.10 -2.31
C PHE A 41 -2.15 -3.09 -0.80
N ASN A 42 -3.41 -3.00 -0.36
CA ASN A 42 -3.73 -2.92 1.05
C ASN A 42 -3.74 -4.32 1.68
N LEU A 43 -2.76 -4.60 2.54
CA LEU A 43 -2.59 -5.88 3.26
C LEU A 43 -3.06 -5.81 4.72
N GLY A 44 -3.60 -4.65 5.13
CA GLY A 44 -3.99 -4.33 6.50
C GLY A 44 -2.99 -3.46 7.23
N TYR A 45 -3.47 -2.60 8.14
CA TYR A 45 -2.70 -1.52 8.77
C TYR A 45 -1.33 -1.93 9.33
N LYS A 46 -1.25 -3.08 10.01
CA LYS A 46 0.01 -3.56 10.60
C LYS A 46 1.02 -3.99 9.52
N GLN A 47 0.55 -4.68 8.48
CA GLN A 47 1.43 -5.17 7.42
C GLN A 47 1.91 -4.02 6.54
N ASN A 48 1.01 -3.11 6.16
CA ASN A 48 1.32 -1.90 5.40
C ASN A 48 2.38 -1.04 6.11
N PHE A 49 2.24 -0.84 7.43
CA PHE A 49 3.22 -0.08 8.20
C PHE A 49 4.58 -0.79 8.27
N GLN A 50 4.59 -2.12 8.31
CA GLN A 50 5.82 -2.93 8.30
C GLN A 50 6.54 -2.95 6.95
N GLU A 51 5.85 -2.66 5.85
CA GLU A 51 6.51 -2.52 4.54
C GLU A 51 7.38 -1.26 4.50
N ILE A 52 6.89 -0.18 5.10
CA ILE A 52 7.57 1.13 5.09
C ILE A 52 8.70 1.17 6.13
N PHE A 53 8.39 0.81 7.38
CA PHE A 53 9.27 0.98 8.53
C PHE A 53 9.96 -0.31 9.00
N GLY A 54 9.69 -1.44 8.34
CA GLY A 54 10.21 -2.73 8.76
C GLY A 54 9.48 -3.33 9.97
N LYS A 55 10.04 -4.39 10.55
CA LYS A 55 9.37 -5.18 11.60
C LYS A 55 9.34 -4.50 12.98
N THR A 56 10.22 -3.54 13.22
CA THR A 56 10.46 -2.98 14.56
C THR A 56 9.98 -1.54 14.62
N LEU A 57 9.14 -1.19 15.60
CA LEU A 57 8.68 0.20 15.77
C LEU A 57 9.82 1.21 15.98
N LEU A 58 10.94 0.76 16.57
CA LEU A 58 12.13 1.58 16.74
C LEU A 58 12.73 2.02 15.39
N ALA A 59 12.60 1.19 14.35
CA ALA A 59 13.05 1.53 13.00
C ALA A 59 12.19 2.63 12.34
N ALA A 60 11.01 2.93 12.88
CA ALA A 60 10.19 4.06 12.42
C ALA A 60 10.68 5.42 12.95
N ILE A 61 11.49 5.42 14.02
CA ILE A 61 11.97 6.65 14.70
C ILE A 61 13.37 7.02 14.22
N ILE A 62 14.17 6.03 13.84
CA ILE A 62 15.56 6.21 13.45
C ILE A 62 15.64 6.37 11.92
N PRO A 63 16.32 7.40 11.38
CA PRO A 63 16.41 7.64 9.94
C PRO A 63 17.42 6.69 9.27
N ILE A 64 17.13 5.39 9.30
CA ILE A 64 17.89 4.33 8.64
C ILE A 64 16.95 3.63 7.66
N TRP A 65 17.48 3.25 6.49
CA TRP A 65 16.72 2.49 5.51
C TRP A 65 16.28 1.13 6.07
N THR A 66 14.97 0.96 6.26
CA THR A 66 14.37 -0.27 6.81
C THR A 66 13.20 -0.80 5.99
N THR A 67 12.92 -0.16 4.86
CA THR A 67 11.84 -0.51 3.93
C THR A 67 12.05 -1.90 3.35
N ARG A 68 10.94 -2.66 3.24
CA ARG A 68 10.92 -4.03 2.71
C ARG A 68 10.57 -4.02 1.22
N GLY A 69 11.11 -4.99 0.48
CA GLY A 69 10.85 -5.15 -0.95
C GLY A 69 12.01 -4.64 -1.82
N ASP A 70 11.90 -4.89 -3.11
CA ASP A 70 12.85 -4.49 -4.15
C ASP A 70 12.47 -3.15 -4.83
N GLY A 71 11.28 -2.62 -4.53
CA GLY A 71 10.72 -1.42 -5.15
C GLY A 71 10.20 -1.64 -6.57
N VAL A 72 10.18 -2.89 -7.05
CA VAL A 72 9.69 -3.28 -8.39
C VAL A 72 8.43 -4.12 -8.25
N HIS A 73 8.40 -5.04 -7.27
CA HIS A 73 7.30 -5.95 -7.03
C HIS A 73 6.69 -5.70 -5.65
N TYR A 74 5.37 -5.50 -5.64
CA TYR A 74 4.59 -5.25 -4.44
C TYR A 74 3.57 -6.37 -4.22
N GLN A 75 3.30 -6.69 -2.96
CA GLN A 75 2.27 -7.67 -2.63
C GLN A 75 0.89 -7.06 -2.88
N VAL A 76 0.10 -7.78 -3.68
CA VAL A 76 -1.30 -7.43 -3.93
C VAL A 76 -2.20 -8.11 -2.90
N ASN A 77 -3.31 -7.46 -2.58
CA ASN A 77 -4.30 -7.99 -1.66
C ASN A 77 -4.82 -9.35 -2.16
N SER A 78 -4.73 -10.37 -1.31
CA SER A 78 -5.09 -11.76 -1.63
C SER A 78 -6.56 -11.93 -2.02
N LEU A 79 -7.44 -11.03 -1.55
CA LEU A 79 -8.84 -10.99 -1.97
C LEU A 79 -8.99 -10.70 -3.47
N LEU A 80 -8.02 -10.01 -4.08
CA LEU A 80 -8.01 -9.72 -5.52
C LEU A 80 -7.42 -10.88 -6.31
N LEU A 81 -6.37 -11.51 -5.76
CA LEU A 81 -5.80 -12.74 -6.32
C LEU A 81 -6.81 -13.89 -6.41
N GLY A 82 -7.72 -14.00 -5.45
CA GLY A 82 -8.80 -15.01 -5.48
C GLY A 82 -9.69 -14.89 -6.71
N GLY A 83 -9.96 -13.67 -7.20
CA GLY A 83 -10.71 -13.43 -8.44
C GLY A 83 -9.91 -13.78 -9.70
N LEU A 84 -8.61 -13.45 -9.72
CA LEU A 84 -7.72 -13.74 -10.86
C LEU A 84 -7.50 -15.24 -11.06
N GLN A 85 -7.41 -16.03 -9.98
CA GLN A 85 -7.30 -17.49 -10.09
C GLN A 85 -8.60 -18.13 -10.58
N GLN A 86 -9.77 -17.58 -10.24
CA GLN A 86 -11.05 -18.07 -10.74
C GLN A 86 -11.20 -17.80 -12.25
N GLN A 87 -10.82 -16.61 -12.72
CA GLN A 87 -10.91 -16.27 -14.15
C GLN A 87 -10.02 -17.14 -15.04
N GLN A 88 -8.83 -17.55 -14.56
CA GLN A 88 -7.96 -18.46 -15.29
C GLN A 88 -8.49 -19.91 -15.36
N GLN A 89 -9.35 -20.34 -14.43
CA GLN A 89 -9.95 -21.68 -14.46
C GLN A 89 -11.16 -21.79 -15.42
N PHE A 90 -11.84 -20.70 -15.76
CA PHE A 90 -13.02 -20.70 -16.64
C PHE A 90 -12.74 -20.28 -18.09
N GLY A 91 -11.49 -19.91 -18.44
CA GLY A 91 -11.10 -19.48 -19.78
C GLY A 91 -10.54 -20.58 -20.70
N GLY A 92 -10.61 -21.85 -20.28
CA GLY A 92 -10.12 -22.99 -21.05
C GLY A 92 -11.26 -23.92 -21.49
N VAL A 93 -12.03 -23.50 -22.50
CA VAL A 93 -12.87 -24.38 -23.34
C VAL A 93 -12.76 -23.91 -24.78
#